data_AF-A0A530H7S4-F1
#
_entry.id   AF-A0A530H7S4-F1
#
_cell.length_a   1.000
_cell.length_b   1.000
_cell.length_c   1.000
_cell.angle_alpha   90.00
_cell.angle_beta   90.00
_cell.angle_gamma   90.00
#
_symmetry.space_group_name_H-M   'P 1'
#
loop_
_entity.id
_entity.type
_entity.pdbx_description
1 polymer ?
#
loop_
_entity_poly.entity_id
_entity_poly.type
_entity_poly.pdbx_seq_one_letter_code
_entity_poly.pdbx_strand_id
1 'polypeptide(L)'
;MEAALAQASQIASEFPGVKGTKIIDRDATARLLEPWLGSGLNIDELPVPRLIIVTIDEASPPDFAAMRAAITPKIPTAALDDHRTWVDRLVAMAHTTVTIGIAVLALMLSATVLTVVFATRGAMAGNGHIIEVLH
;
A
#
# COMPACT_ATOMS: atom_id res chain seq x y z
N MET A 1 -5.66 -18.74 -27.25
CA MET A 1 -5.03 -17.79 -26.30
C MET A 1 -5.40 -16.34 -26.63
N GLU A 2 -5.32 -15.91 -27.89
CA GLU A 2 -5.73 -14.54 -28.29
C GLU A 2 -7.20 -14.21 -28.00
N ALA A 3 -8.12 -15.16 -28.21
CA ALA A 3 -9.54 -14.97 -27.84
C ALA A 3 -9.73 -14.70 -26.33
N ALA A 4 -8.93 -15.33 -25.46
CA ALA A 4 -8.99 -15.08 -24.03
C ALA A 4 -8.42 -13.70 -23.67
N LEU A 5 -7.40 -13.22 -24.39
CA LEU A 5 -6.86 -11.87 -24.20
C LEU A 5 -7.86 -10.79 -24.64
N ALA A 6 -8.51 -10.99 -25.78
CA ALA A 6 -9.57 -10.10 -26.25
C ALA A 6 -10.74 -10.06 -25.26
N GLN A 7 -11.16 -11.22 -24.76
CA GLN A 7 -12.24 -11.31 -23.77
C GLN A 7 -11.87 -10.65 -22.44
N ALA A 8 -10.65 -10.87 -21.93
CA ALA A 8 -10.16 -10.21 -20.71
C ALA A 8 -10.11 -8.68 -20.89
N SER A 9 -9.59 -8.22 -22.04
CA SER A 9 -9.52 -6.80 -22.39
C SER A 9 -10.92 -6.17 -22.45
N GLN A 10 -11.89 -6.86 -23.03
CA GLN A 10 -13.27 -6.39 -23.11
C GLN A 10 -13.92 -6.28 -21.73
N ILE A 11 -13.83 -7.34 -20.92
CA ILE A 11 -14.36 -7.33 -19.55
C ILE A 11 -13.73 -6.20 -18.75
N ALA A 12 -12.41 -6.00 -18.83
CA ALA A 12 -11.73 -4.92 -18.13
C ALA A 12 -12.21 -3.54 -18.60
N SER A 13 -12.45 -3.34 -19.90
CA SER A 13 -12.94 -2.06 -20.44
C SER A 13 -14.37 -1.70 -20.01
N GLU A 14 -15.18 -2.68 -19.60
CA GLU A 14 -16.54 -2.46 -19.12
C GLU A 14 -16.60 -1.92 -17.67
N PHE A 15 -15.47 -1.93 -16.95
CA PHE A 15 -15.42 -1.44 -15.58
C PHE A 15 -15.39 0.11 -15.51
N PRO A 16 -16.25 0.74 -14.67
CA PRO A 16 -16.19 2.17 -14.41
C PRO A 16 -14.81 2.55 -13.85
N GLY A 17 -14.19 3.60 -14.40
CA GLY A 17 -12.85 4.04 -14.01
C GLY A 17 -11.72 3.44 -14.86
N VAL A 18 -12.00 2.58 -15.85
CA VAL A 18 -11.02 2.17 -16.85
C VAL A 18 -11.02 3.15 -18.03
N LYS A 19 -9.87 3.77 -18.31
CA LYS A 19 -9.65 4.69 -19.43
C LYS A 19 -9.30 3.96 -20.74
N GLY A 20 -8.74 2.77 -20.65
CA GLY A 20 -8.41 1.98 -21.83
C GLY A 20 -7.70 0.68 -21.49
N THR A 21 -7.68 -0.23 -22.45
CA THR A 21 -7.01 -1.53 -22.34
C THR A 21 -6.10 -1.74 -23.53
N LYS A 22 -4.89 -2.24 -23.29
CA LYS A 22 -3.90 -2.51 -24.33
C LYS A 22 -3.29 -3.89 -24.11
N ILE A 23 -3.46 -4.75 -25.11
CA ILE A 23 -2.81 -6.06 -25.14
C ILE A 23 -1.35 -5.85 -25.55
N ILE A 24 -0.42 -6.43 -24.78
CA ILE A 24 1.00 -6.39 -25.10
C ILE A 24 1.33 -7.52 -26.08
N ASP A 25 2.00 -7.15 -27.17
CA ASP A 25 2.53 -8.07 -28.17
C ASP A 25 3.79 -8.77 -27.63
N ARG A 26 4.14 -9.90 -28.25
CA ARG A 26 5.34 -10.66 -27.84
C ARG A 26 6.61 -9.84 -28.03
N ASP A 27 6.66 -9.05 -29.10
CA ASP A 27 7.83 -8.21 -29.43
C ASP A 27 8.06 -7.09 -28.41
N ALA A 28 7.00 -6.45 -27.85
CA ALA A 28 7.20 -5.49 -26.78
C ALA A 28 7.65 -6.17 -25.48
N THR A 29 7.14 -7.36 -25.16
CA THR A 29 7.68 -8.12 -24.02
C THR A 29 9.16 -8.43 -24.21
N ALA A 30 9.59 -8.80 -25.43
CA ALA A 30 11.01 -9.05 -25.75
C ALA A 30 11.87 -7.81 -25.51
N ARG A 31 11.41 -6.66 -26.01
CA ARG A 31 12.07 -5.36 -25.79
C ARG A 31 12.15 -4.97 -24.31
N LEU A 32 11.15 -5.32 -23.49
CA LEU A 32 11.17 -5.06 -22.05
C LEU A 32 12.16 -5.95 -21.29
N LEU A 33 12.42 -7.15 -21.79
CA LEU A 33 13.32 -8.14 -21.18
C LEU A 33 14.77 -8.03 -21.67
N GLU A 34 14.99 -7.48 -22.86
CA GLU A 34 16.30 -7.32 -23.49
C GLU A 34 17.36 -6.65 -22.58
N PRO A 35 17.05 -5.61 -21.77
CA PRO A 35 18.05 -5.01 -20.87
C PRO A 35 18.56 -5.94 -19.78
N TRP A 36 17.79 -6.97 -19.42
CA TRP A 36 18.08 -7.88 -18.32
C TRP A 36 18.64 -9.22 -18.81
N LEU A 37 18.16 -9.70 -19.96
CA LEU A 37 18.46 -11.03 -20.48
C LEU A 37 19.33 -11.02 -21.75
N GLY A 38 19.59 -9.84 -22.32
CA GLY A 38 20.42 -9.67 -23.51
C GLY A 38 19.65 -9.71 -24.83
N SER A 39 20.31 -9.26 -25.90
CA SER A 39 19.78 -9.23 -27.27
C SER A 39 19.79 -10.61 -27.91
N GLY A 40 18.79 -10.93 -28.73
CA GLY A 40 18.73 -12.19 -29.50
C GLY A 40 18.08 -13.36 -28.76
N LEU A 41 17.38 -13.08 -27.66
CA LEU A 41 16.67 -14.09 -26.88
C LEU A 41 15.35 -14.45 -27.58
N ASN A 42 15.16 -15.74 -27.85
CA ASN A 42 13.91 -16.24 -28.43
C ASN A 42 12.83 -16.34 -27.34
N ILE A 43 11.94 -15.34 -27.29
CA ILE A 43 10.84 -15.30 -26.31
C ILE A 43 9.91 -16.52 -26.42
N ASP A 44 9.83 -17.14 -27.59
CA ASP A 44 8.94 -18.30 -27.81
C ASP A 44 9.42 -19.56 -27.07
N GLU A 45 10.68 -19.59 -26.65
CA GLU A 45 11.26 -20.68 -25.85
C GLU A 45 11.09 -20.46 -24.33
N LEU A 46 10.71 -19.25 -23.91
CA LEU A 46 10.47 -18.93 -22.51
C LEU A 46 8.99 -19.03 -22.16
N PRO A 47 8.64 -19.57 -20.98
CA PRO A 47 7.28 -19.50 -20.45
C PRO A 47 6.98 -18.08 -19.93
N VAL A 48 6.85 -17.11 -20.84
CA VAL A 48 6.47 -15.73 -20.51
C VAL A 48 4.94 -15.56 -20.52
N PRO A 49 4.36 -14.95 -19.48
CA PRO A 49 2.94 -14.67 -19.43
C PRO A 49 2.55 -13.58 -20.45
N ARG A 50 1.29 -13.63 -20.90
CA ARG A 50 0.72 -12.57 -21.74
C ARG A 50 0.17 -11.45 -20.86
N LEU A 51 0.55 -10.22 -21.16
CA LEU A 51 0.19 -9.04 -20.37
C LEU A 51 -0.89 -8.20 -21.07
N ILE A 52 -1.80 -7.65 -20.27
CA ILE A 52 -2.80 -6.66 -20.68
C ILE A 52 -2.62 -5.47 -19.76
N ILE A 53 -2.32 -4.31 -20.32
CA ILE A 53 -2.24 -3.06 -19.58
C ILE A 53 -3.64 -2.46 -19.51
N VAL A 54 -4.13 -2.25 -18.31
CA VAL A 54 -5.39 -1.54 -18.04
C VAL A 54 -5.03 -0.15 -17.53
N THR A 55 -5.34 0.87 -18.32
CA THR A 55 -5.18 2.27 -17.91
C THR A 55 -6.40 2.66 -17.11
N ILE A 56 -6.19 3.16 -15.90
CA ILE A 56 -7.27 3.53 -14.98
C ILE A 56 -7.30 5.04 -14.75
N ASP A 57 -8.43 5.54 -14.26
CA ASP A 57 -8.51 6.86 -13.68
C ASP A 57 -8.03 6.83 -12.22
N GLU A 58 -6.97 7.57 -11.92
CA GLU A 58 -6.43 7.62 -10.56
C GLU A 58 -7.37 8.35 -9.59
N ALA A 59 -8.16 9.31 -10.09
CA ALA A 59 -9.12 10.06 -9.28
C ALA A 59 -10.39 9.25 -8.95
N SER A 60 -10.77 8.31 -9.82
CA SER A 60 -11.92 7.43 -9.65
C SER A 60 -11.55 6.01 -10.09
N PRO A 61 -10.75 5.29 -9.27
CA PRO A 61 -10.26 3.98 -9.63
C PRO A 61 -11.40 2.95 -9.72
N PRO A 62 -11.27 1.95 -10.61
CA PRO A 62 -12.23 0.85 -10.70
C PRO A 62 -12.19 -0.03 -9.45
N ASP A 63 -13.28 -0.75 -9.19
CA ASP A 63 -13.31 -1.80 -8.16
C ASP A 63 -12.53 -3.02 -8.65
N PHE A 64 -11.28 -3.15 -8.22
CA PHE A 64 -10.40 -4.25 -8.57
C PHE A 64 -10.86 -5.60 -8.02
N ALA A 65 -11.57 -5.63 -6.88
CA ALA A 65 -12.09 -6.86 -6.31
C ALA A 65 -13.25 -7.39 -7.16
N ALA A 66 -14.16 -6.51 -7.56
CA ALA A 66 -15.22 -6.83 -8.50
C ALA A 66 -14.66 -7.23 -9.88
N MET A 67 -13.62 -6.53 -10.37
CA MET A 67 -12.95 -6.88 -11.62
C MET A 67 -12.30 -8.27 -11.56
N ARG A 68 -11.62 -8.60 -10.45
CA ARG A 68 -11.06 -9.93 -10.23
C ARG A 68 -12.15 -11.00 -10.22
N ALA A 69 -13.25 -10.75 -9.51
CA ALA A 69 -14.39 -11.66 -9.43
C ALA A 69 -15.09 -11.87 -10.79
N ALA A 70 -15.05 -10.88 -11.69
CA ALA A 70 -15.59 -11.00 -13.04
C ALA A 70 -14.66 -11.75 -14.01
N ILE A 71 -13.34 -11.63 -13.84
CA ILE A 71 -12.33 -12.22 -14.73
C ILE A 71 -11.98 -13.66 -14.34
N THR A 72 -11.78 -13.95 -13.05
CA THR A 72 -11.34 -15.27 -12.56
C THR A 72 -12.24 -16.45 -12.99
N PRO A 73 -13.59 -16.34 -12.99
CA PRO A 73 -14.46 -17.44 -13.43
C PRO A 73 -14.35 -17.71 -14.93
N LYS A 74 -14.05 -16.69 -15.73
CA LYS A 74 -13.98 -16.78 -17.20
C LYS A 74 -12.59 -17.21 -17.67
N ILE A 75 -11.55 -16.80 -16.95
CA ILE A 75 -10.15 -17.07 -17.28
C ILE A 75 -9.39 -17.45 -16.00
N PRO A 76 -9.37 -18.74 -15.61
CA PRO A 76 -8.75 -19.20 -14.37
C PRO A 76 -7.23 -18.95 -14.32
N THR A 77 -6.59 -18.82 -15.48
CA THR A 77 -5.15 -18.55 -15.61
C THR A 77 -4.81 -17.06 -15.57
N ALA A 78 -5.80 -16.17 -15.52
CA ALA A 78 -5.57 -14.73 -15.44
C ALA A 78 -5.32 -14.32 -13.98
N ALA A 79 -4.19 -13.67 -13.74
CA ALA A 79 -3.91 -12.99 -12.49
C ALA A 79 -4.05 -11.48 -12.71
N LEU A 80 -4.91 -10.84 -11.91
CA LEU A 80 -4.95 -9.39 -11.82
C LEU A 80 -3.87 -8.94 -10.82
N ASP A 81 -2.86 -8.23 -11.30
CA ASP A 81 -1.82 -7.63 -10.47
C ASP A 81 -2.20 -6.17 -10.19
N ASP A 82 -2.47 -5.88 -8.92
CA ASP A 82 -2.70 -4.51 -8.43
C ASP A 82 -1.57 -4.17 -7.45
N HIS A 83 -0.66 -3.31 -7.90
CA HIS A 83 0.48 -2.85 -7.13
C HIS A 83 0.06 -2.12 -5.82
N ARG A 84 -1.21 -1.71 -5.70
CA ARG A 84 -1.75 -1.05 -4.50
C ARG A 84 -1.75 -1.96 -3.27
N THR A 85 -1.96 -3.27 -3.45
CA THR A 85 -2.00 -4.22 -2.30
C THR A 85 -0.67 -4.23 -1.53
N TRP A 86 0.45 -4.02 -2.22
CA TRP A 86 1.76 -3.91 -1.60
C TRP A 86 1.96 -2.55 -0.92
N VAL A 87 1.56 -1.46 -1.58
CA VAL A 87 1.63 -0.10 -1.04
C VAL A 87 0.77 0.05 0.22
N ASP A 88 -0.45 -0.48 0.23
CA ASP A 88 -1.37 -0.42 1.37
C ASP A 88 -0.76 -1.08 2.62
N ARG A 89 -0.04 -2.21 2.43
CA ARG A 89 0.65 -2.90 3.53
C ARG A 89 1.78 -2.04 4.10
N LEU A 90 2.55 -1.37 3.25
CA LEU A 90 3.60 -0.45 3.69
C LEU A 90 3.04 0.77 4.42
N VAL A 91 1.94 1.34 3.91
CA VAL A 91 1.25 2.47 4.56
C VAL A 91 0.72 2.06 5.93
N ALA A 92 0.11 0.88 6.04
CA ALA A 92 -0.36 0.35 7.32
C ALA A 92 0.77 0.16 8.35
N MET A 93 1.93 -0.35 7.90
CA MET A 93 3.12 -0.44 8.75
C MET A 93 3.61 0.94 9.20
N ALA A 94 3.70 1.90 8.28
CA ALA A 94 4.12 3.27 8.58
C ALA A 94 3.17 3.93 9.60
N HIS A 95 1.85 3.79 9.42
CA HIS A 95 0.85 4.31 10.36
C HIS A 95 0.99 3.68 11.75
N THR A 96 1.28 2.39 11.82
CA THR A 96 1.51 1.69 13.09
C THR A 96 2.74 2.25 13.80
N THR A 97 3.85 2.44 13.08
CA THR A 97 5.08 3.04 13.63
C THR A 97 4.85 4.47 14.13
N VAL A 98 4.13 5.30 13.37
CA VAL A 98 3.79 6.67 13.79
C VAL A 98 2.93 6.65 15.06
N THR A 99 1.94 5.76 15.12
CA THR A 99 1.07 5.60 16.30
C THR A 99 1.86 5.23 17.55
N ILE A 100 2.80 4.28 17.41
CA ILE A 100 3.71 3.90 18.52
C ILE A 100 4.56 5.10 18.94
N GLY A 101 5.12 5.85 18.00
CA GLY A 101 5.91 7.05 18.29
C GLY A 101 5.13 8.11 19.08
N ILE A 102 3.89 8.38 18.68
CA ILE A 102 3.00 9.31 19.38
C ILE A 102 2.68 8.80 20.79
N ALA A 103 2.43 7.50 20.96
CA ALA A 103 2.15 6.90 22.26
C ALA A 103 3.35 7.05 23.23
N VAL A 104 4.57 6.79 22.74
CA VAL A 104 5.80 6.97 23.54
C VAL A 104 6.00 8.43 23.93
N LEU A 105 5.80 9.36 23.01
CA LEU A 105 5.89 10.79 23.30
C LEU A 105 4.88 11.21 24.39
N ALA A 106 3.64 10.75 24.29
CA ALA A 106 2.61 11.03 25.28
C ALA A 106 2.98 10.48 26.67
N LEU A 107 3.54 9.27 26.73
CA LEU A 107 4.03 8.68 27.99
C LEU A 107 5.18 9.50 28.60
N MET A 108 6.15 9.94 27.79
CA MET A 108 7.26 10.79 28.25
C MET A 108 6.78 12.12 28.81
N LEU A 109 5.87 12.79 28.10
CA LEU A 109 5.29 14.06 28.57
C LEU A 109 4.51 13.88 29.88
N SER A 110 3.71 12.81 29.97
CA SER A 110 2.96 12.49 31.19
C SER A 110 3.90 12.26 32.38
N ALA A 111 4.95 11.45 32.20
CA ALA A 111 5.95 11.21 33.24
C ALA A 111 6.67 12.50 33.67
N THR A 112 6.99 13.38 32.72
CA THR A 112 7.61 14.68 32.98
C THR A 112 6.69 15.57 33.83
N VAL A 113 5.41 15.67 33.46
CA VAL A 113 4.41 16.44 34.21
C VAL A 113 4.23 15.89 35.62
N LEU A 114 4.08 14.57 35.77
CA LEU A 114 3.95 13.92 37.08
C LEU A 114 5.16 14.24 37.97
N THR A 115 6.37 14.16 37.42
CA THR A 115 7.61 14.46 38.16
C THR A 115 7.60 15.89 38.70
N VAL A 116 7.24 16.87 37.87
CA VAL A 116 7.15 18.28 38.29
C VAL A 116 6.10 18.46 39.39
N VAL A 117 4.92 17.84 39.26
CA VAL A 117 3.85 17.91 40.26
C VAL A 117 4.30 17.33 41.60
N PHE A 118 4.95 16.16 41.60
CA PHE A 118 5.46 15.53 42.81
C PHE A 118 6.57 16.34 43.47
N ALA A 119 7.52 16.86 42.68
CA ALA A 119 8.58 17.72 43.20
C ALA A 119 8.01 18.99 43.86
N THR A 120 7.03 19.63 43.20
CA THR A 120 6.38 20.85 43.73
C THR A 120 5.59 20.55 45.01
N ARG A 121 4.78 19.47 45.04
CA ARG A 121 4.05 19.09 46.26
C ARG A 121 4.97 18.65 47.38
N GLY A 122 6.06 17.93 47.08
CA GLY A 122 7.05 17.49 48.07
C GLY A 122 7.75 18.67 48.74
N ALA A 123 8.16 19.68 47.96
CA ALA A 123 8.76 20.90 48.48
C ALA A 123 7.78 21.70 49.38
N MET A 124 6.51 21.76 49.01
CA MET A 124 5.46 22.42 49.81
C MET A 124 5.15 21.64 51.10
N ALA A 125 5.09 20.31 51.05
CA ALA A 125 4.80 19.47 52.21
C ALA A 125 5.93 19.48 53.24
N GLY A 126 7.20 19.52 52.80
CA GLY A 126 8.35 19.62 53.69
C GLY A 126 8.46 20.96 54.43
N ASN A 127 7.97 22.04 53.84
CA ASN A 127 7.99 23.39 54.44
C ASN A 127 6.73 23.73 55.26
N GLY A 128 5.78 22.80 55.41
CA GLY A 128 4.56 23.04 56.20
C GLY A 128 4.86 23.43 57.66
N HIS A 129 5.90 22.84 58.27
CA HIS A 129 6.32 23.16 59.63
C HIS A 129 6.94 24.56 59.78
N ILE A 130 7.49 25.14 58.70
CA ILE A 130 8.01 26.52 58.70
C ILE A 130 6.84 27.53 58.57
N ILE A 131 5.77 27.15 57.87
CA ILE A 131 4.59 28.00 57.67
C ILE A 131 3.73 28.07 58.95
N GLU A 132 3.71 27.01 59.76
CA GLU A 132 2.94 26.96 61.02
C GLU A 132 3.54 27.85 62.13
N VAL A 133 4.83 28.22 62.04
CA VAL A 133 5.50 29.07 63.06
C VAL A 133 5.27 30.57 62.82
N LEU A 134 4.63 30.95 61.70
CA LEU A 134 4.37 32.35 61.32
C LEU A 134 2.92 32.80 61.53
N HIS A 135 2.10 32.00 62.21
CA HIS A 135 0.79 32.41 62.75
C HIS A 135 0.81 32.45 64.28
#